data_AF-A0A423PT93-F1
#
_entry.id   AF-A0A423PT93-F1
#
_cell.length_a   1.000
_cell.length_b   1.000
_cell.length_c   1.000
_cell.angle_alpha   90.00
_cell.angle_beta   90.00
_cell.angle_gamma   90.00
#
_symmetry.space_group_name_H-M   'P 1'
#
loop_
_entity.id
_entity.type
_entity.pdbx_description
1 polymer ?
#
loop_
_entity_poly.entity_id
_entity_poly.type
_entity_poly.pdbx_seq_one_letter_code
_entity_poly.pdbx_strand_id
1 'polypeptide(L)'
;MDISKASPLSRLFGGGSPFEALSEHIRQVDRGADLLTNFFNASTEGDWDRAGALYTEISECEHEADDLKDRIRLNLPNTLFLPISRSDLLELVEAQDKIINKIKDIAGLMTGRRMQFPPNLLAPINKYIQVTIDTVHQARKVLEELDDVLESGFGRNISEMIEDMVVELGKLEKRADEEQIAIRRSLLAQESELPPLEVMFLYQIIDWIGTVSDRAERVGARLQIMMAR
;
A
#
# COMPACT_ATOMS: atom_id res chain seq x y z
N MET A 1 -26.64 12.00 24.47
CA MET A 1 -25.44 12.45 23.76
C MET A 1 -25.94 13.36 22.65
N ASP A 2 -25.62 14.65 22.75
CA ASP A 2 -26.28 15.72 21.99
C ASP A 2 -25.69 15.80 20.56
N ILE A 3 -26.49 15.43 19.55
CA ILE A 3 -26.10 15.34 18.12
C ILE A 3 -25.94 16.75 17.51
N SER A 4 -26.21 17.82 18.26
CA SER A 4 -26.18 19.20 17.80
C SER A 4 -24.78 19.83 17.66
N LYS A 5 -23.70 19.14 18.07
CA LYS A 5 -22.31 19.60 17.95
C LYS A 5 -21.51 18.97 16.79
N ALA A 6 -22.15 18.26 15.88
CA ALA A 6 -21.50 17.71 14.70
C ALA A 6 -21.18 18.83 13.69
N SER A 7 -19.88 19.09 13.45
CA SER A 7 -19.40 19.96 12.35
C SER A 7 -20.10 19.59 11.04
N PRO A 8 -20.45 20.55 10.15
CA PRO A 8 -21.02 20.23 8.84
C PRO A 8 -20.19 19.21 8.05
N LEU A 9 -18.87 19.17 8.27
CA LEU A 9 -17.95 18.18 7.70
C LEU A 9 -18.22 16.78 8.27
N SER A 10 -18.34 16.65 9.59
CA SER A 10 -18.63 15.35 10.23
C SER A 10 -19.94 14.73 9.75
N ARG A 11 -20.96 15.53 9.38
CA ARG A 11 -22.23 14.99 8.84
C ARG A 11 -22.13 14.50 7.39
N LEU A 12 -21.14 14.95 6.61
CA LEU A 12 -20.93 14.54 5.22
C LEU A 12 -20.15 13.22 5.10
N PHE A 13 -19.34 12.89 6.11
CA PHE A 13 -18.55 11.64 6.16
C PHE A 13 -19.06 10.67 7.24
N GLY A 14 -20.36 10.69 7.57
CA GLY A 14 -20.96 9.74 8.52
C GLY A 14 -20.49 9.87 9.97
N GLY A 15 -19.83 10.97 10.32
CA GLY A 15 -19.31 11.29 11.66
C GLY A 15 -17.85 11.75 11.66
N GLY A 16 -17.09 11.50 10.58
CA GLY A 16 -15.62 11.69 10.53
C GLY A 16 -15.09 12.85 9.68
N SER A 17 -13.77 13.02 9.71
CA SER A 17 -12.96 13.92 8.87
C SER A 17 -12.72 13.32 7.47
N PRO A 18 -12.45 14.11 6.41
CA PRO A 18 -11.93 13.55 5.15
C PRO A 18 -10.64 12.73 5.34
N PHE A 19 -9.86 13.05 6.37
CA PHE A 19 -8.66 12.31 6.73
C PHE A 19 -8.98 10.95 7.34
N GLU A 20 -9.92 10.86 8.27
CA GLU A 20 -10.42 9.58 8.77
C GLU A 20 -10.85 8.64 7.64
N ALA A 21 -11.52 9.16 6.60
CA ALA A 21 -11.89 8.35 5.43
C ALA A 21 -10.66 7.85 4.63
N LEU A 22 -9.63 8.69 4.50
CA LEU A 22 -8.35 8.30 3.90
C LEU A 22 -7.60 7.28 4.78
N SER A 23 -7.65 7.44 6.10
CA SER A 23 -7.12 6.50 7.11
C SER A 23 -7.80 5.15 7.01
N GLU A 24 -9.14 5.12 6.89
CA GLU A 24 -9.92 3.89 6.67
C GLU A 24 -9.52 3.20 5.35
N HIS A 25 -9.36 3.97 4.28
CA HIS A 25 -8.93 3.44 2.98
C HIS A 25 -7.53 2.81 3.06
N ILE A 26 -6.52 3.51 3.59
CA ILE A 26 -5.16 2.96 3.67
C ILE A 26 -5.08 1.76 4.62
N ARG A 27 -5.93 1.66 5.67
CA ARG A 27 -5.99 0.48 6.53
C ARG A 27 -6.38 -0.78 5.76
N GLN A 28 -7.28 -0.65 4.78
CA GLN A 28 -7.64 -1.79 3.91
C GLN A 28 -6.50 -2.16 2.94
N VAL A 29 -5.80 -1.16 2.42
CA VAL A 29 -4.60 -1.38 1.60
C VAL A 29 -3.52 -2.13 2.40
N ASP A 30 -3.28 -1.70 3.64
CA ASP A 30 -2.29 -2.27 4.56
C ASP A 30 -2.63 -3.72 4.92
N ARG A 31 -3.90 -4.00 5.22
CA ARG A 31 -4.41 -5.35 5.44
C ARG A 31 -4.17 -6.26 4.22
N GLY A 32 -4.39 -5.75 3.01
CA GLY A 32 -4.07 -6.49 1.79
C GLY A 32 -2.58 -6.79 1.64
N ALA A 33 -1.71 -5.87 2.08
CA ALA A 33 -0.26 -6.08 2.09
C ALA A 33 0.14 -7.18 3.09
N ASP A 34 -0.45 -7.23 4.28
CA ASP A 34 -0.24 -8.32 5.24
C ASP A 34 -0.68 -9.68 4.69
N LEU A 35 -1.85 -9.72 4.04
CA LEU A 35 -2.35 -10.93 3.40
C LEU A 35 -1.43 -11.41 2.28
N LEU A 36 -0.73 -10.51 1.58
CA LEU A 36 0.24 -10.86 0.55
C LEU A 36 1.40 -11.70 1.12
N THR A 37 1.92 -11.38 2.31
CA THR A 37 2.94 -12.22 2.97
C THR A 37 2.43 -13.65 3.18
N ASN A 38 1.23 -13.77 3.72
CA ASN A 38 0.62 -15.08 3.98
C ASN A 38 0.37 -15.85 2.68
N PHE A 39 -0.03 -15.14 1.62
CA PHE A 39 -0.22 -15.70 0.29
C PHE A 39 1.08 -16.27 -0.27
N PHE A 40 2.19 -15.54 -0.17
CA PHE A 40 3.50 -16.02 -0.60
C PHE A 40 3.95 -17.26 0.18
N ASN A 41 3.73 -17.29 1.49
CA ASN A 41 4.03 -18.47 2.31
C ASN A 41 3.24 -19.70 1.85
N ALA A 42 1.92 -19.57 1.65
CA ALA A 42 1.08 -20.66 1.15
C ALA A 42 1.51 -21.13 -0.26
N SER A 43 1.85 -20.19 -1.16
CA SER A 43 2.35 -20.51 -2.49
C SER A 43 3.67 -21.30 -2.45
N THR A 44 4.57 -20.94 -1.53
CA THR A 44 5.86 -21.60 -1.32
C THR A 44 5.67 -23.03 -0.82
N GLU A 45 4.70 -23.25 0.06
CA GLU A 45 4.33 -24.57 0.57
C GLU A 45 3.58 -25.42 -0.48
N GLY A 46 3.13 -24.80 -1.57
CA GLY A 46 2.30 -25.45 -2.59
C GLY A 46 0.86 -25.69 -2.16
N ASP A 47 0.43 -25.04 -1.07
CA ASP A 47 -0.93 -25.09 -0.57
C ASP A 47 -1.80 -24.10 -1.37
N TRP A 48 -2.20 -24.53 -2.57
CA TRP A 48 -2.99 -23.70 -3.49
C TRP A 48 -4.44 -23.51 -3.07
N ASP A 49 -4.96 -24.36 -2.18
CA ASP A 49 -6.28 -24.16 -1.60
C ASP A 49 -6.23 -23.00 -0.59
N ARG A 50 -5.22 -22.97 0.29
CA ARG A 50 -4.96 -21.84 1.19
C ARG A 50 -4.60 -20.57 0.42
N ALA A 51 -3.75 -20.66 -0.59
CA ALA A 51 -3.39 -19.51 -1.42
C ALA A 51 -4.63 -18.93 -2.14
N GLY A 52 -5.54 -19.79 -2.61
CA GLY A 52 -6.81 -19.37 -3.21
C GLY A 52 -7.75 -18.66 -2.24
N ALA A 53 -7.83 -19.13 -0.98
CA ALA A 53 -8.57 -18.44 0.08
C ALA A 53 -7.98 -17.05 0.36
N LEU A 54 -6.66 -16.96 0.53
CA LEU A 54 -5.96 -15.69 0.75
C LEU A 54 -6.11 -14.71 -0.43
N TYR A 55 -6.10 -15.21 -1.67
CA TYR A 55 -6.39 -14.39 -2.85
C TYR A 55 -7.82 -13.81 -2.82
N THR A 56 -8.79 -14.59 -2.31
CA THR A 56 -10.17 -14.13 -2.13
C THR A 56 -10.21 -13.02 -1.09
N GLU A 57 -9.55 -13.17 0.06
CA GLU A 57 -9.47 -12.13 1.09
C GLU A 57 -8.75 -10.86 0.58
N ILE A 58 -7.69 -10.99 -0.21
CA ILE A 58 -7.02 -9.85 -0.87
C ILE A 58 -7.99 -9.13 -1.82
N SER A 59 -8.78 -9.90 -2.59
CA SER A 59 -9.76 -9.34 -3.51
C SER A 59 -10.89 -8.62 -2.77
N GLU A 60 -11.32 -9.13 -1.60
CA GLU A 60 -12.28 -8.46 -0.72
C GLU A 60 -11.71 -7.13 -0.18
N CYS A 61 -10.45 -7.11 0.27
CA CYS A 61 -9.80 -5.86 0.71
C CYS A 61 -9.74 -4.82 -0.42
N GLU A 62 -9.46 -5.24 -1.65
CA GLU A 62 -9.47 -4.36 -2.82
C GLU A 62 -10.85 -3.82 -3.14
N HIS A 63 -11.90 -4.66 -3.07
CA HIS A 63 -13.28 -4.22 -3.26
C HIS A 63 -13.73 -3.24 -2.18
N GLU A 64 -13.42 -3.51 -0.91
CA GLU A 64 -13.71 -2.59 0.20
C GLU A 64 -12.98 -1.25 0.04
N ALA A 65 -11.72 -1.27 -0.44
CA ALA A 65 -10.96 -0.06 -0.74
C ALA A 65 -11.56 0.74 -1.91
N ASP A 66 -12.00 0.09 -2.99
CA ASP A 66 -12.67 0.73 -4.12
C ASP A 66 -13.98 1.41 -3.69
N ASP A 67 -14.79 0.72 -2.86
CA ASP A 67 -16.02 1.28 -2.27
C ASP A 67 -15.73 2.50 -1.38
N LEU A 68 -14.64 2.47 -0.61
CA LEU A 68 -14.18 3.61 0.20
C LEU A 68 -13.75 4.78 -0.70
N LYS A 69 -12.97 4.51 -1.74
CA LYS A 69 -12.51 5.51 -2.72
C LYS A 69 -13.68 6.22 -3.39
N ASP A 70 -14.70 5.49 -3.81
CA ASP A 70 -15.89 6.06 -4.44
C ASP A 70 -16.73 6.88 -3.46
N ARG A 71 -16.87 6.41 -2.21
CA ARG A 71 -17.51 7.20 -1.14
C ARG A 71 -16.76 8.51 -0.88
N ILE A 72 -15.43 8.49 -0.83
CA ILE A 72 -14.60 9.71 -0.68
C ILE A 72 -14.86 10.67 -1.84
N ARG A 73 -14.83 10.19 -3.08
CA ARG A 73 -15.05 10.99 -4.29
C ARG A 73 -16.41 11.68 -4.33
N LEU A 74 -17.47 10.98 -3.93
CA LEU A 74 -18.85 11.46 -3.93
C LEU A 74 -19.12 12.47 -2.81
N ASN A 75 -18.52 12.28 -1.64
CA ASN A 75 -18.82 13.08 -0.44
C ASN A 75 -17.86 14.26 -0.22
N LEU A 76 -16.77 14.37 -0.99
CA LEU A 76 -15.86 15.52 -0.95
C LEU A 76 -16.57 16.81 -1.43
N PRO A 77 -16.85 17.78 -0.54
CA PRO A 77 -17.54 19.01 -0.94
C PRO A 77 -16.66 19.90 -1.82
N ASN A 78 -17.26 20.62 -2.77
CA ASN A 78 -16.57 21.53 -3.69
C ASN A 78 -15.93 22.74 -2.99
N THR A 79 -16.36 23.05 -1.76
CA THR A 79 -15.84 24.13 -0.91
C THR A 79 -15.45 23.53 0.44
N LEU A 80 -14.25 22.97 0.51
CA LEU A 80 -13.64 22.63 1.78
C LEU A 80 -13.05 23.92 2.38
N PHE A 81 -13.56 24.34 3.55
CA PHE A 81 -12.83 25.25 4.45
C PHE A 81 -11.68 24.49 5.17
N LEU A 82 -10.96 23.64 4.44
CA LEU A 82 -9.75 22.95 4.91
C LEU A 82 -8.53 23.62 4.29
N PRO A 83 -7.36 23.57 4.96
CA PRO A 83 -6.11 24.10 4.41
C PRO A 83 -5.60 23.33 3.18
N ILE A 84 -6.32 22.31 2.69
CA ILE A 84 -5.89 21.39 1.64
C ILE A 84 -6.92 21.35 0.52
N SER A 85 -6.43 21.28 -0.72
CA SER A 85 -7.30 21.24 -1.89
C SER A 85 -7.99 19.88 -2.06
N ARG A 86 -9.22 19.88 -2.59
CA ARG A 86 -9.94 18.66 -2.97
C ARG A 86 -9.12 17.80 -3.94
N SER A 87 -8.41 18.42 -4.87
CA SER A 87 -7.59 17.72 -5.85
C SER A 87 -6.49 16.90 -5.18
N ASP A 88 -5.81 17.46 -4.18
CA ASP A 88 -4.74 16.73 -3.50
C ASP A 88 -5.27 15.51 -2.73
N LEU A 89 -6.44 15.63 -2.07
CA LEU A 89 -7.10 14.49 -1.41
C LEU A 89 -7.50 13.38 -2.41
N LEU A 90 -7.99 13.76 -3.60
CA LEU A 90 -8.33 12.82 -4.67
C LEU A 90 -7.09 12.13 -5.25
N GLU A 91 -5.99 12.86 -5.40
CA GLU A 91 -4.71 12.30 -5.87
C GLU A 91 -4.10 11.35 -4.82
N LEU A 92 -4.29 11.65 -3.53
CA LEU A 92 -3.83 10.81 -2.44
C LEU A 92 -4.59 9.48 -2.39
N VAL A 93 -5.92 9.49 -2.37
CA VAL A 93 -6.71 8.23 -2.36
C VAL A 93 -6.44 7.38 -3.61
N GLU A 94 -6.26 8.01 -4.78
CA GLU A 94 -5.89 7.32 -6.02
C GLU A 94 -4.49 6.68 -5.94
N ALA A 95 -3.54 7.30 -5.22
CA ALA A 95 -2.22 6.72 -5.01
C ALA A 95 -2.30 5.47 -4.10
N GLN A 96 -3.12 5.53 -3.04
CA GLN A 96 -3.34 4.40 -2.14
C GLN A 96 -4.02 3.23 -2.86
N ASP A 97 -5.07 3.49 -3.64
CA ASP A 97 -5.84 2.49 -4.37
C ASP A 97 -4.99 1.66 -5.33
N LYS A 98 -4.03 2.32 -5.99
CA LYS A 98 -3.08 1.64 -6.87
C LYS A 98 -2.24 0.61 -6.13
N ILE A 99 -1.97 0.75 -4.83
CA ILE A 99 -1.19 -0.24 -4.07
C ILE A 99 -1.97 -1.55 -3.99
N ILE A 100 -3.20 -1.52 -3.47
CA ILE A 100 -4.02 -2.73 -3.28
C ILE A 100 -4.40 -3.39 -4.61
N ASN A 101 -4.63 -2.59 -5.65
CA ASN A 101 -4.84 -3.09 -7.02
C ASN A 101 -3.63 -3.93 -7.48
N LYS A 102 -2.39 -3.47 -7.22
CA LYS A 102 -1.18 -4.22 -7.61
C LYS A 102 -1.00 -5.48 -6.76
N ILE A 103 -1.31 -5.42 -5.48
CA ILE A 103 -1.28 -6.59 -4.58
C ILE A 103 -2.23 -7.67 -5.11
N LYS A 104 -3.46 -7.30 -5.48
CA LYS A 104 -4.44 -8.21 -6.11
C LYS A 104 -3.93 -8.77 -7.44
N ASP A 105 -3.31 -7.95 -8.29
CA ASP A 105 -2.72 -8.42 -9.55
C ASP A 105 -1.65 -9.50 -9.32
N ILE A 106 -0.74 -9.28 -8.36
CA ILE A 106 0.33 -10.22 -7.99
C ILE A 106 -0.28 -11.57 -7.57
N ALA A 107 -1.20 -11.52 -6.59
CA ALA A 107 -1.83 -12.73 -6.07
C ALA A 107 -2.66 -13.45 -7.15
N GLY A 108 -3.36 -12.72 -8.01
CA GLY A 108 -4.15 -13.29 -9.11
C GLY A 108 -3.29 -13.98 -10.15
N LEU A 109 -2.18 -13.37 -10.57
CA LEU A 109 -1.25 -13.97 -11.53
C LEU A 109 -0.61 -15.23 -10.97
N MET A 110 -0.14 -15.19 -9.71
CA MET A 110 0.47 -16.34 -9.06
C MET A 110 -0.52 -17.48 -8.86
N THR A 111 -1.76 -17.19 -8.45
CA THR A 111 -2.83 -18.19 -8.28
C THR A 111 -3.17 -18.85 -9.61
N GLY A 112 -3.41 -18.05 -10.66
CA GLY A 112 -3.81 -18.57 -11.97
C GLY A 112 -2.77 -19.48 -12.62
N ARG A 113 -1.49 -19.27 -12.30
CA ARG A 113 -0.36 -20.06 -12.82
C ARG A 113 0.21 -21.06 -11.83
N ARG A 114 -0.30 -21.09 -10.59
CA ARG A 114 0.28 -21.85 -9.46
C ARG A 114 1.79 -21.62 -9.34
N MET A 115 2.21 -20.35 -9.33
CA MET A 115 3.63 -19.97 -9.34
C MET A 115 4.32 -20.26 -8.03
N GLN A 116 5.52 -20.83 -8.11
CA GLN A 116 6.40 -21.02 -6.95
C GLN A 116 7.78 -20.44 -7.26
N PHE A 117 8.37 -19.80 -6.26
CA PHE A 117 9.78 -19.42 -6.34
C PHE A 117 10.66 -20.67 -6.08
N PRO A 118 11.72 -20.89 -6.87
CA PRO A 118 12.71 -21.93 -6.61
C PRO A 118 13.27 -21.84 -5.17
N PRO A 119 13.64 -22.97 -4.53
CA PRO A 119 14.07 -23.00 -3.13
C PRO A 119 15.20 -22.03 -2.76
N ASN A 120 16.14 -21.80 -3.66
CA ASN A 120 17.26 -20.87 -3.49
C ASN A 120 16.87 -19.38 -3.61
N LEU A 121 15.68 -19.08 -4.14
CA LEU A 121 15.13 -17.72 -4.21
C LEU A 121 14.19 -17.38 -3.05
N LEU A 122 13.78 -18.36 -2.24
CA LEU A 122 12.83 -18.14 -1.14
C LEU A 122 13.31 -17.13 -0.10
N ALA A 123 14.57 -17.22 0.33
CA ALA A 123 15.08 -16.27 1.32
C ALA A 123 15.20 -14.84 0.75
N PRO A 124 15.79 -14.61 -0.44
CA PRO A 124 15.81 -13.28 -1.04
C PRO A 124 14.42 -12.71 -1.36
N ILE A 125 13.48 -13.51 -1.87
CA ILE A 125 12.15 -12.99 -2.21
C ILE A 125 11.37 -12.61 -0.94
N ASN A 126 11.48 -13.39 0.14
CA ASN A 126 10.82 -13.07 1.40
C ASN A 126 11.36 -11.78 2.02
N LYS A 127 12.67 -11.52 1.94
CA LYS A 127 13.25 -10.25 2.36
C LYS A 127 12.70 -9.09 1.55
N TYR A 128 12.62 -9.27 0.23
CA TYR A 128 12.14 -8.22 -0.66
C TYR A 128 10.67 -7.89 -0.41
N ILE A 129 9.81 -8.92 -0.27
CA ILE A 129 8.40 -8.77 0.11
C ILE A 129 8.27 -8.05 1.45
N GLN A 130 9.06 -8.42 2.45
CA GLN A 130 9.01 -7.77 3.76
C GLN A 130 9.32 -6.28 3.65
N VAL A 131 10.38 -5.89 2.91
CA VAL A 131 10.69 -4.46 2.71
C VAL A 131 9.55 -3.74 2.00
N THR A 132 8.93 -4.36 1.00
CA THR A 132 7.76 -3.78 0.31
C THR A 132 6.60 -3.53 1.25
N ILE A 133 6.31 -4.47 2.15
CA ILE A 133 5.22 -4.36 3.11
C ILE A 133 5.55 -3.33 4.19
N ASP A 134 6.81 -3.28 4.66
CA ASP A 134 7.29 -2.23 5.57
C ASP A 134 7.06 -0.83 4.96
N THR A 135 7.22 -0.65 3.63
CA THR A 135 6.93 0.62 2.95
C THR A 135 5.44 0.96 2.95
N VAL A 136 4.55 -0.02 2.77
CA VAL A 136 3.09 0.19 2.86
C VAL A 136 2.71 0.56 4.30
N HIS A 137 3.24 -0.14 5.30
CA HIS A 137 3.03 0.17 6.72
C HIS A 137 3.48 1.58 7.07
N GLN A 138 4.64 2.01 6.55
CA GLN A 138 5.14 3.35 6.77
C GLN A 138 4.23 4.41 6.16
N ALA A 139 3.70 4.17 4.95
CA ALA A 139 2.73 5.07 4.32
C ALA A 139 1.42 5.16 5.13
N ARG A 140 0.90 4.03 5.63
CA ARG A 140 -0.27 4.00 6.55
C ARG A 140 0.01 4.82 7.80
N LYS A 141 1.12 4.53 8.48
CA LYS A 141 1.49 5.15 9.75
C LYS A 141 1.50 6.67 9.63
N VAL A 142 2.13 7.22 8.59
CA VAL A 142 2.22 8.68 8.44
C VAL A 142 0.87 9.30 8.12
N LEU A 143 0.01 8.61 7.36
CA LEU A 143 -1.33 9.11 7.11
C LEU A 143 -2.17 9.19 8.38
N GLU A 144 -2.10 8.16 9.22
CA GLU A 144 -2.81 8.14 10.51
C GLU A 144 -2.25 9.19 11.49
N GLU A 145 -0.93 9.34 11.58
CA GLU A 145 -0.32 10.39 12.41
C GLU A 145 -0.73 11.79 11.93
N LEU A 146 -0.87 11.99 10.62
CA LEU A 146 -1.35 13.27 10.08
C LEU A 146 -2.80 13.56 10.50
N ASP A 147 -3.67 12.56 10.51
CA ASP A 147 -5.06 12.68 10.98
C ASP A 147 -5.10 13.14 12.45
N ASP A 148 -4.33 12.48 13.32
CA ASP A 148 -4.21 12.82 14.74
C ASP A 148 -3.70 14.27 14.95
N VAL A 149 -2.70 14.70 14.16
CA VAL A 149 -2.15 16.05 14.27
C VAL A 149 -3.15 17.11 13.80
N LEU A 150 -3.94 16.82 12.77
CA LEU A 150 -4.98 17.73 12.28
C LEU A 150 -6.15 17.84 13.25
N GLU A 151 -6.52 16.76 13.94
CA GLU A 151 -7.56 16.78 14.98
C GLU A 151 -7.10 17.50 16.25
N SER A 152 -5.84 17.35 16.64
CA SER A 152 -5.29 17.95 17.86
C SER A 152 -4.95 19.45 17.72
N GLY A 153 -4.80 19.96 16.50
CA GLY A 153 -4.60 21.39 16.21
C GLY A 153 -3.18 21.94 16.44
N PHE A 154 -2.18 21.06 16.64
CA PHE A 154 -0.80 21.45 16.93
C PHE A 154 0.12 21.35 15.70
N GLY A 155 0.14 22.40 14.87
CA GLY A 155 0.92 22.44 13.63
C GLY A 155 2.46 22.35 13.75
N ARG A 156 3.04 22.45 14.96
CA ARG A 156 4.50 22.34 15.16
C ARG A 156 5.05 20.92 14.99
N ASN A 157 4.19 19.90 15.13
CA ASN A 157 4.60 18.50 14.99
C ASN A 157 4.54 17.99 13.54
N ILE A 158 3.86 18.71 12.62
CA ILE A 158 3.68 18.25 11.23
C ILE A 158 5.03 18.23 10.49
N SER A 159 5.85 19.27 10.62
CA SER A 159 7.12 19.35 9.89
C SER A 159 8.11 18.27 10.31
N GLU A 160 8.21 17.99 11.62
CA GLU A 160 9.07 16.92 12.15
C GLU A 160 8.57 15.54 11.70
N MET A 161 7.26 15.29 11.78
CA MET A 161 6.63 14.06 11.28
C MET A 161 6.90 13.84 9.78
N ILE A 162 6.79 14.88 8.95
CA ILE A 162 7.07 14.79 7.52
C ILE A 162 8.58 14.56 7.25
N GLU A 163 9.46 15.18 8.02
CA GLU A 163 10.90 14.94 7.93
C GLU A 163 11.26 13.48 8.27
N ASP A 164 10.72 12.96 9.38
CA ASP A 164 10.88 11.57 9.78
C ASP A 164 10.32 10.60 8.75
N MET A 165 9.15 10.89 8.17
CA MET A 165 8.59 10.11 7.06
C MET A 165 9.57 10.02 5.89
N VAL A 166 10.12 11.15 5.43
CA VAL A 166 11.03 11.19 4.27
C VAL A 166 12.28 10.38 4.55
N VAL A 167 12.82 10.49 5.77
CA VAL A 167 13.99 9.71 6.19
C VAL A 167 13.71 8.22 6.19
N GLU A 168 12.57 7.79 6.75
CA GLU A 168 12.21 6.36 6.80
C GLU A 168 11.87 5.80 5.42
N LEU A 169 11.10 6.51 4.60
CA LEU A 169 10.82 6.09 3.22
C LEU A 169 12.10 5.97 2.39
N GLY A 170 13.04 6.92 2.51
CA GLY A 170 14.32 6.83 1.80
C GLY A 170 15.20 5.66 2.26
N LYS A 171 15.13 5.25 3.53
CA LYS A 171 15.79 4.02 4.01
C LYS A 171 15.15 2.77 3.40
N LEU A 172 13.82 2.74 3.31
CA LEU A 172 13.07 1.62 2.74
C LEU A 172 13.27 1.50 1.23
N GLU A 173 13.25 2.61 0.50
CA GLU A 173 13.57 2.68 -0.94
C GLU A 173 14.95 2.08 -1.22
N LYS A 174 15.98 2.55 -0.51
CA LYS A 174 17.34 2.02 -0.68
C LYS A 174 17.40 0.52 -0.40
N ARG A 175 16.73 0.04 0.65
CA ARG A 175 16.66 -1.39 0.96
C ARG A 175 15.91 -2.17 -0.13
N ALA A 176 14.82 -1.62 -0.66
CA ALA A 176 14.03 -2.26 -1.71
C ALA A 176 14.86 -2.42 -2.99
N ASP A 177 15.61 -1.39 -3.38
CA ASP A 177 16.53 -1.43 -4.52
C ASP A 177 17.62 -2.49 -4.33
N GLU A 178 18.26 -2.52 -3.16
CA GLU A 178 19.30 -3.49 -2.82
C GLU A 178 18.76 -4.93 -2.91
N GLU A 179 17.59 -5.20 -2.32
CA GLU A 179 16.96 -6.52 -2.35
C GLU A 179 16.46 -6.88 -3.76
N GLN A 180 15.94 -5.93 -4.54
CA GLN A 180 15.52 -6.16 -5.93
C GLN A 180 16.71 -6.55 -6.83
N ILE A 181 17.85 -5.87 -6.66
CA ILE A 181 19.08 -6.22 -7.37
C ILE A 181 19.57 -7.61 -6.95
N ALA A 182 19.52 -7.90 -5.65
CA ALA A 182 19.95 -9.19 -5.12
C ALA A 182 19.11 -10.35 -5.68
N ILE A 183 17.78 -10.28 -5.61
CA ILE A 183 16.89 -11.33 -6.13
C ILE A 183 17.04 -11.52 -7.65
N ARG A 184 17.15 -10.43 -8.43
CA ARG A 184 17.36 -10.52 -9.88
C ARG A 184 18.69 -11.20 -10.21
N ARG A 185 19.77 -10.88 -9.50
CA ARG A 185 21.07 -11.55 -9.66
C ARG A 185 20.97 -13.04 -9.31
N SER A 186 20.26 -13.39 -8.25
CA SER A 186 20.05 -14.78 -7.86
C SER A 186 19.19 -15.56 -8.87
N LEU A 187 18.20 -14.92 -9.51
CA LEU A 187 17.42 -15.52 -10.59
C LEU A 187 18.26 -15.71 -11.86
N LEU A 188 19.01 -14.69 -12.27
CA LEU A 188 19.91 -14.74 -13.43
C LEU A 188 20.93 -15.88 -13.33
N ALA A 189 21.47 -16.15 -12.13
CA ALA A 189 22.47 -17.18 -11.93
C ALA A 189 21.97 -18.62 -12.22
N GLN A 190 20.65 -18.82 -12.29
CA GLN A 190 20.03 -20.14 -12.44
C GLN A 190 18.96 -20.17 -13.55
N GLU A 191 18.73 -19.08 -14.28
CA GLU A 191 17.65 -19.01 -15.26
C GLU A 191 17.81 -20.03 -16.40
N SER A 192 19.04 -20.48 -16.67
CA SER A 192 19.31 -21.57 -17.62
C SER A 192 18.81 -22.94 -17.17
N GLU A 193 18.48 -23.10 -15.88
CA GLU A 193 17.97 -24.34 -15.29
C GLU A 193 16.43 -24.38 -15.24
N LEU A 194 15.77 -23.28 -15.59
CA LEU A 194 14.32 -23.11 -15.49
C LEU A 194 13.67 -22.99 -16.89
N PRO A 195 12.40 -23.37 -17.05
CA PRO A 195 11.67 -23.10 -18.27
C PRO A 195 11.63 -21.58 -18.56
N PRO A 196 11.97 -21.12 -19.79
CA PRO A 196 12.09 -19.68 -20.08
C PRO A 196 10.82 -18.87 -19.78
N LEU A 197 9.65 -19.48 -20.00
CA LEU A 197 8.38 -18.83 -19.68
C LEU A 197 8.20 -18.62 -18.17
N GLU A 198 8.63 -19.58 -17.33
CA GLU A 198 8.57 -19.45 -15.87
C GLU A 198 9.51 -18.34 -15.38
N VAL A 199 10.74 -18.28 -15.91
CA VAL A 199 11.71 -17.22 -15.63
C VAL A 199 11.10 -15.84 -15.89
N MET A 200 10.44 -15.65 -17.04
CA MET A 200 9.80 -14.38 -17.38
C MET A 200 8.72 -13.97 -16.37
N PHE A 201 7.92 -14.92 -15.90
CA PHE A 201 6.90 -14.63 -14.89
C PHE A 201 7.51 -14.37 -13.51
N LEU A 202 8.63 -15.01 -13.14
CA LEU A 202 9.35 -14.71 -11.91
C LEU A 202 9.90 -13.27 -11.92
N TYR A 203 10.54 -12.83 -13.02
CA TYR A 203 10.95 -11.44 -13.18
C TYR A 203 9.76 -10.48 -13.10
N GLN A 204 8.62 -10.82 -13.73
CA GLN A 204 7.42 -9.99 -13.67
C GLN A 204 6.89 -9.83 -12.24
N ILE A 205 6.87 -10.88 -11.42
CA ILE A 205 6.46 -10.80 -10.02
C ILE A 205 7.44 -9.94 -9.21
N ILE A 206 8.75 -10.10 -9.43
CA ILE A 206 9.77 -9.25 -8.81
C ILE A 206 9.54 -7.77 -9.15
N ASP A 207 9.27 -7.45 -10.42
CA ASP A 207 9.00 -6.08 -10.86
C ASP A 207 7.70 -5.52 -10.25
N TRP A 208 6.68 -6.36 -10.13
CA TRP A 208 5.41 -5.97 -9.54
C TRP A 208 5.50 -5.73 -8.03
N ILE A 209 6.30 -6.51 -7.30
CA ILE A 209 6.60 -6.24 -5.88
C ILE A 209 7.26 -4.87 -5.73
N GLY A 210 8.26 -4.54 -6.57
CA GLY A 210 8.85 -3.19 -6.58
C GLY A 210 7.83 -2.10 -6.87
N THR A 211 6.92 -2.36 -7.82
CA THR A 211 5.84 -1.41 -8.13
C THR A 211 4.92 -1.13 -6.92
N VAL A 212 4.75 -2.08 -5.99
CA VAL A 212 4.00 -1.83 -4.73
C VAL A 212 4.78 -0.86 -3.84
N SER A 213 6.08 -1.07 -3.65
CA SER A 213 6.94 -0.15 -2.88
C SER A 213 6.92 1.26 -3.46
N ASP A 214 7.12 1.41 -4.76
CA ASP A 214 7.11 2.71 -5.45
C ASP A 214 5.76 3.44 -5.28
N ARG A 215 4.65 2.70 -5.28
CA ARG A 215 3.31 3.25 -5.08
C ARG A 215 3.11 3.70 -3.64
N ALA A 216 3.62 2.97 -2.66
CA ALA A 216 3.59 3.36 -1.26
C ALA A 216 4.44 4.61 -0.99
N GLU A 217 5.64 4.70 -1.58
CA GLU A 217 6.48 5.90 -1.50
C GLU A 217 5.77 7.14 -2.07
N ARG A 218 5.07 6.99 -3.21
CA ARG A 218 4.28 8.07 -3.81
C ARG A 218 3.20 8.60 -2.87
N VAL A 219 2.62 7.77 -2.00
CA VAL A 219 1.67 8.26 -0.97
C VAL A 219 2.37 9.25 -0.05
N GLY A 220 3.56 8.92 0.46
CA GLY A 220 4.35 9.82 1.30
C GLY A 220 4.78 11.10 0.58
N ALA A 221 5.25 10.99 -0.67
CA ALA A 221 5.60 12.16 -1.48
C ALA A 221 4.40 13.11 -1.69
N ARG A 222 3.20 12.56 -1.87
CA ARG A 222 1.96 13.36 -1.97
C ARG A 222 1.63 14.06 -0.66
N LEU A 223 1.76 13.38 0.47
CA LEU A 223 1.58 14.00 1.79
C LEU A 223 2.55 15.16 2.01
N GLN A 224 3.83 15.00 1.65
CA GLN A 224 4.81 16.07 1.73
C GLN A 224 4.41 17.29 0.89
N ILE A 225 3.98 17.08 -0.36
CA ILE A 225 3.54 18.17 -1.26
C ILE A 225 2.31 18.89 -0.69
N MET A 226 1.37 18.14 -0.11
CA MET A 226 0.18 18.69 0.53
C MET A 226 0.53 19.60 1.70
N MET A 227 1.53 19.21 2.51
CA MET A 227 1.91 19.92 3.74
C MET A 227 2.92 21.07 3.53
N ALA A 228 3.60 21.10 2.39
CA ALA A 228 4.55 22.16 2.04
C ALA A 228 3.88 23.46 1.54
N ARG A 229 2.55 23.53 1.51
CA ARG A 229 1.77 24.65 0.97
C ARG A 229 1.18 25.55 2.05
#